data_AF-A0A852BMM3-F1
#
_entry.id   AF-A0A852BMM3-F1
#
_cell.length_a   1.000
_cell.length_b   1.000
_cell.length_c   1.000
_cell.angle_alpha   90.00
_cell.angle_beta   90.00
_cell.angle_gamma   90.00
#
_symmetry.space_group_name_H-M   'P 1'
#
loop_
_entity.id
_entity.type
_entity.pdbx_description
1 polymer ?
#
loop_
_entity_poly.entity_id
_entity_poly.type
_entity_poly.pdbx_seq_one_letter_code
_entity_poly.pdbx_strand_id
1 'polypeptide(L)'
;PFVCCRQICKEFTDLLTQDRTPLGNTRPSPILDPGIQGCLTHFSLITHGFGSAAICAAMTSVQNYLNEALKIADKSYMNAESPAESNKTIDKMDKHRK
;
A
#
# COMPACT_ATOMS: atom_id res chain seq x y z
N PRO A 1 -9.09 -3.24 -7.44
CA PRO A 1 -9.05 -3.15 -5.95
C PRO A 1 -7.75 -2.51 -5.43
N PHE A 2 -6.57 -3.06 -5.78
CA PHE A 2 -5.28 -2.56 -5.28
C PHE A 2 -4.93 -1.13 -5.72
N VAL A 3 -5.32 -0.73 -6.93
CA VAL A 3 -5.11 0.65 -7.43
C VAL A 3 -5.92 1.67 -6.62
N CYS A 4 -7.20 1.41 -6.35
CA CYS A 4 -8.02 2.27 -5.48
C CYS A 4 -7.45 2.34 -4.06
N CYS A 5 -7.03 1.21 -3.50
CA CYS A 5 -6.42 1.18 -2.16
C CYS A 5 -5.16 2.05 -2.11
N ARG A 6 -4.28 1.95 -3.11
CA ARG A 6 -3.08 2.79 -3.21
C ARG A 6 -3.41 4.29 -3.33
N GLN A 7 -4.46 4.65 -4.07
CA GLN A 7 -4.89 6.06 -4.16
C GLN A 7 -5.40 6.57 -2.81
N ILE A 8 -6.25 5.80 -2.13
CA ILE A 8 -6.75 6.15 -0.79
C ILE A 8 -5.59 6.31 0.19
N CYS A 9 -4.58 5.44 0.13
CA CYS A 9 -3.39 5.56 0.97
C CYS A 9 -2.63 6.88 0.73
N LYS A 10 -2.56 7.34 -0.53
CA LYS A 10 -1.94 8.61 -0.89
C LYS A 10 -2.73 9.79 -0.37
N GLU A 11 -4.04 9.85 -0.63
CA GLU A 11 -4.91 10.93 -0.16
C GLU A 11 -4.85 11.08 1.36
N PHE A 12 -4.85 9.94 2.07
CA PHE A 12 -4.76 9.95 3.53
C PHE A 12 -3.40 10.48 4.02
N THR A 13 -2.30 10.09 3.36
CA THR A 13 -0.97 10.63 3.68
C THR A 13 -0.92 12.13 3.41
N ASP A 14 -1.48 12.60 2.30
CA ASP A 14 -1.52 14.02 1.96
C ASP A 14 -2.31 14.82 3.00
N LEU A 15 -3.49 14.33 3.40
CA LEU A 15 -4.29 14.91 4.48
C LEU A 15 -3.48 15.02 5.78
N LEU A 16 -2.73 13.99 6.15
CA LEU A 16 -1.87 14.01 7.34
C LEU A 16 -0.72 15.02 7.24
N THR A 17 -0.16 15.22 6.03
CA THR A 17 0.87 16.25 5.80
C THR A 17 0.33 17.68 5.82
N GLN A 18 -0.98 17.84 5.62
CA GLN A 18 -1.68 19.11 5.77
C GLN A 18 -2.06 19.42 7.23
N ASP A 19 -1.77 18.52 8.18
CA ASP A 19 -2.01 18.78 9.60
C ASP A 19 -1.24 20.02 10.07
N ARG A 20 -1.99 21.08 10.36
CA ARG A 20 -1.48 22.36 10.87
C ARG A 20 -1.71 22.50 12.37
N THR A 21 -1.59 21.41 13.12
CA THR A 21 -1.70 21.47 14.58
C THR A 21 -0.64 22.43 15.14
N PRO A 22 -1.01 23.44 15.95
CA PRO A 22 -0.05 24.36 16.54
C PRO A 22 0.82 23.62 17.56
N LEU A 23 2.00 23.17 17.12
CA LEU A 23 3.04 22.61 17.98
C LEU A 23 4.05 23.72 18.28
N GLY A 24 4.21 24.10 19.55
CA GLY A 24 5.08 25.21 19.96
C GLY A 24 4.47 26.60 19.69
N ASN A 25 5.26 27.54 19.15
CA ASN A 25 4.83 28.93 18.97
C ASN A 25 4.32 29.25 17.55
N THR A 26 4.27 28.25 16.66
CA THR A 26 3.73 28.40 15.30
C THR A 26 2.21 28.27 15.31
N ARG A 27 1.52 29.29 14.79
CA ARG A 27 0.06 29.27 14.53
C ARG A 27 -0.20 29.28 13.02
N PRO A 28 0.05 28.16 12.33
CA PRO A 28 -0.33 28.04 10.93
C PRO A 28 -1.86 28.22 10.79
N SER A 29 -2.31 28.91 9.74
CA SER A 29 -3.74 29.00 9.43
C SER A 29 -4.27 27.59 9.17
N PRO A 30 -5.41 27.18 9.77
CA PRO A 30 -6.03 25.91 9.44
C PRO A 30 -6.42 25.89 7.96
N ILE A 31 -6.04 24.82 7.27
CA ILE A 31 -6.33 24.58 5.83
C ILE A 31 -7.41 23.49 5.69
N LEU A 32 -7.46 22.57 6.66
CA LEU A 32 -8.43 21.50 6.75
C LEU A 32 -9.74 21.97 7.39
N ASP A 33 -10.82 21.23 7.14
CA ASP A 33 -12.10 21.44 7.81
C ASP A 33 -11.94 21.40 9.35
N PRO A 34 -12.63 22.28 10.10
CA PRO A 34 -12.49 22.35 11.55
C PRO A 34 -12.68 21.01 12.29
N GLY A 35 -13.55 20.13 11.79
CA GLY A 35 -13.76 18.80 12.38
C GLY A 35 -12.55 17.89 12.20
N ILE A 36 -11.94 17.90 11.02
CA ILE A 36 -10.76 17.10 10.70
C ILE A 36 -9.54 17.63 11.46
N GLN A 37 -9.33 18.95 11.44
CA GLN A 37 -8.21 19.59 12.14
C GLN A 37 -8.31 19.40 13.66
N GLY A 38 -9.52 19.41 14.24
CA GLY A 38 -9.75 19.14 15.65
C GLY A 38 -9.33 17.72 16.06
N CYS A 39 -9.71 16.71 15.26
CA CYS A 39 -9.29 15.32 15.48
C CYS A 39 -7.77 15.15 15.37
N LEU A 40 -7.14 15.75 14.35
CA LEU A 40 -5.69 15.70 14.16
C LEU A 40 -4.95 16.43 15.29
N THR A 41 -5.45 17.57 15.74
CA THR A 41 -4.91 18.31 16.88
C THR A 41 -4.94 17.48 18.15
N HIS A 42 -6.07 16.85 18.45
CA HIS A 42 -6.20 15.97 19.61
C HIS A 42 -5.23 14.78 19.52
N PHE A 43 -5.14 14.14 18.36
CA PHE A 43 -4.21 13.05 18.12
C PHE A 43 -2.74 13.49 18.26
N SER A 44 -2.38 14.66 17.73
CA SER A 44 -1.04 15.22 17.80
C SER A 44 -0.66 15.61 19.24
N LEU A 45 -1.61 16.15 20.03
CA LEU A 45 -1.41 16.39 21.46
C LEU A 45 -1.16 15.09 22.25
N ILE A 46 -1.92 14.03 21.97
CA ILE A 46 -1.74 12.71 22.62
C ILE A 46 -0.42 12.05 22.22
N THR A 47 -0.05 12.16 20.95
CA THR A 47 1.16 11.54 20.38
C THR A 47 2.37 12.47 20.40
N HIS A 48 2.32 13.57 21.15
CA HIS A 48 3.41 14.55 21.24
C HIS A 48 3.96 15.04 19.88
N GLY A 49 3.10 15.12 18.86
CA GLY A 49 3.45 15.63 17.54
C GLY A 49 4.13 14.64 16.60
N PHE A 50 4.51 13.43 17.05
CA PHE A 50 5.14 12.43 16.16
C PHE A 50 4.14 11.47 15.51
N GLY A 51 2.89 11.41 15.99
CA GLY A 51 1.91 10.43 15.53
C GLY A 51 1.60 10.53 14.03
N SER A 52 1.45 11.74 13.50
CA SER A 52 1.20 11.95 12.06
C SER A 52 2.36 11.41 11.22
N ALA A 53 3.60 11.71 11.60
CA ALA A 53 4.80 11.19 10.93
C ALA A 53 4.90 9.66 11.02
N ALA A 54 4.56 9.07 12.17
CA ALA A 54 4.55 7.62 12.34
C ALA A 54 3.52 6.94 11.42
N ILE A 55 2.32 7.52 11.28
CA ILE A 55 1.31 7.02 10.36
C ILE A 55 1.78 7.17 8.91
N CYS A 56 2.33 8.32 8.50
CA CYS A 56 2.87 8.50 7.15
C CYS A 56 3.94 7.45 6.80
N ALA A 57 4.81 7.10 7.76
CA ALA A 57 5.78 6.03 7.58
C ALA A 57 5.10 4.65 7.40
N ALA A 58 4.12 4.32 8.23
CA ALA A 58 3.35 3.09 8.09
C ALA A 58 2.63 3.00 6.74
N MET A 59 2.01 4.09 6.29
CA MET A 59 1.34 4.19 4.99
C MET A 59 2.31 4.00 3.82
N THR A 60 3.57 4.37 3.97
CA THR A 60 4.62 4.11 2.96
C THR A 60 4.87 2.61 2.81
N SER A 61 4.98 1.89 3.92
CA SER A 61 5.11 0.43 3.91
C SER A 61 3.91 -0.26 3.26
N VAL A 62 2.70 0.20 3.56
CA VAL A 62 1.46 -0.32 2.94
C VAL A 62 1.45 -0.06 1.43
N GLN A 63 1.83 1.13 0.98
CA GLN A 63 1.91 1.45 -0.44
C GLN A 63 2.92 0.54 -1.17
N ASN A 64 4.07 0.26 -0.56
CA ASN A 64 5.06 -0.65 -1.13
C ASN A 64 4.51 -2.08 -1.23
N TYR A 65 3.83 -2.56 -0.19
CA TYR A 65 3.18 -3.87 -0.22
C TYR A 65 2.13 -3.97 -1.35
N LEU A 66 1.27 -2.97 -1.50
CA LEU A 66 0.25 -2.95 -2.55
C LEU A 66 0.86 -2.91 -3.96
N ASN A 67 1.99 -2.22 -4.14
CA ASN A 67 2.72 -2.21 -5.40
C ASN A 67 3.29 -3.60 -5.73
N GLU A 68 3.87 -4.31 -4.76
CA GLU A 68 4.34 -5.68 -4.97
C GLU A 68 3.18 -6.65 -5.25
N ALA A 69 2.07 -6.54 -4.51
CA ALA A 69 0.88 -7.35 -4.74
C ALA A 69 0.29 -7.16 -6.16
N LEU A 70 0.30 -5.91 -6.66
CA LEU A 70 -0.09 -5.61 -8.04
C LEU A 70 0.82 -6.27 -9.08
N LYS A 71 2.15 -6.18 -8.89
CA LYS A 71 3.11 -6.82 -9.81
C LYS A 71 2.89 -8.34 -9.88
N ILE A 72 2.59 -8.99 -8.76
CA ILE A 72 2.31 -10.42 -8.69
C ILE A 72 0.98 -10.75 -9.40
N ALA A 73 -0.05 -9.94 -9.17
CA ALA A 73 -1.33 -10.08 -9.86
C ALA A 73 -1.15 -9.97 -11.38
N ASP A 74 -0.48 -8.91 -11.86
CA ASP A 74 -0.24 -8.69 -13.29
C ASP A 74 0.55 -9.82 -13.94
N LYS A 75 1.58 -10.35 -13.27
CA LYS A 75 2.34 -11.53 -13.74
C LYS A 75 1.50 -12.80 -13.80
N SER A 76 0.57 -12.98 -12.86
CA SER A 76 -0.30 -14.17 -12.83
C SER A 76 -1.29 -14.17 -13.98
N TYR A 77 -1.77 -12.98 -14.41
CA TYR A 77 -2.62 -12.84 -15.58
C TYR A 77 -1.87 -13.15 -16.88
N MET A 78 -0.62 -12.69 -17.03
CA MET A 78 0.19 -12.96 -18.24
C MET A 78 0.62 -14.43 -18.38
N ASN A 79 0.73 -15.18 -17.28
CA ASN A 79 1.07 -16.61 -17.32
C ASN A 79 -0.11 -17.53 -17.65
N ALA A 80 -1.34 -16.99 -17.74
CA ALA A 80 -2.54 -17.76 -18.10
C ALA A 80 -2.77 -17.84 -19.63
N GLU A 81 -2.02 -17.09 -20.44
CA GLU A 81 -2.17 -17.01 -21.91
C GLU A 81 -1.08 -17.76 -22.69
N SER A 82 -0.56 -18.88 -22.15
CA SER A 82 0.22 -19.85 -22.96
C SER A 82 -0.61 -21.10 -23.25
N PRO A 83 -1.13 -21.30 -24.48
CA PRO A 83 -1.59 -22.60 -24.95
C PRO A 83 -0.40 -23.43 -25.46
N ALA A 84 -0.43 -24.75 -25.21
CA ALA A 84 0.46 -25.81 -25.75
C ALA A 84 1.90 -25.81 -25.18
N GLU A 85 2.58 -26.92 -24.84
CA GLU A 85 2.42 -28.35 -25.10
C GLU A 85 3.43 -29.09 -24.19
N SER A 86 3.04 -30.16 -23.48
CA SER A 86 3.96 -31.24 -23.08
C SER A 86 3.19 -32.51 -22.72
N ASN A 87 2.36 -32.95 -23.66
CA ASN A 87 1.94 -34.34 -23.75
C ASN A 87 3.03 -35.09 -24.54
N LYS A 88 3.83 -35.92 -23.86
CA LYS A 88 4.46 -37.19 -24.31
C LYS A 88 5.72 -37.51 -23.49
N THR A 89 5.53 -38.07 -22.29
CA THR A 89 6.50 -39.04 -21.72
C THR A 89 5.76 -40.05 -20.84
N ILE A 90 4.67 -40.59 -21.36
CA ILE A 90 4.15 -41.90 -20.98
C ILE A 90 4.50 -42.79 -22.19
N ASP A 91 5.04 -43.98 -21.94
CA ASP A 91 5.45 -45.00 -22.93
C ASP A 91 6.89 -44.92 -23.48
N LYS A 92 7.87 -45.35 -22.66
CA LYS A 92 9.13 -46.06 -23.06
C LYS A 92 10.03 -46.37 -21.85
N MET A 93 9.55 -47.17 -20.90
CA MET A 93 10.42 -47.80 -19.87
C MET A 93 10.27 -49.33 -19.80
N ASP A 94 9.87 -49.99 -20.90
CA ASP A 94 9.68 -51.45 -20.94
C ASP A 94 10.66 -52.20 -21.87
N LYS A 95 11.88 -51.70 -22.07
CA LYS A 95 12.85 -52.43 -22.91
C LYS A 95 14.31 -52.28 -22.50
N HIS A 96 14.64 -52.55 -21.24
CA HIS A 96 16.00 -53.00 -20.91
C HIS A 96 16.08 -53.78 -19.59
N ARG A 97 15.49 -54.98 -19.55
CA ARG A 97 16.01 -56.07 -18.72
C ARG A 97 15.53 -57.43 -19.25
N LYS A 98 16.24 -57.92 -20.26
CA LYS A 98 16.43 -59.37 -20.46
C LYS A 98 17.88 -59.66 -20.18
#